data_AF-A0AAU2U6T9-F1
#
_entry.id   AF-A0AAU2U6T9-F1
#
_cell.length_a   1.000
_cell.length_b   1.000
_cell.length_c   1.000
_cell.angle_alpha   90.00
_cell.angle_beta   90.00
_cell.angle_gamma   90.00
#
_symmetry.space_group_name_H-M   'P 1'
#
loop_
_entity.id
_entity.type
_entity.pdbx_description
1 polymer ?
#
loop_
_entity_poly.entity_id
_entity_poly.type
_entity_poly.pdbx_seq_one_letter_code
_entity_poly.pdbx_strand_id
1 'polypeptide(L)'
;MSRPVPSELTPHVITPVEAQRRLLLTQEAGCRPDPVDVDHARRLARDMACGDWDDANPVPLVLCSHGAVIRGVHRLHAVVISQVPRAFLIARDVPHHVRHVPGSKARTAADAIGAIGVVSHRKETAAAVQLVHLYDTERDTLPWTAWEHRVFTNAETVRLLRTRYPDLPRSVPAMTALRSGLRSTPPAALAAAYLITRASSASPAAADFFQGLIFTPRLEPGDPRGDLHAWFSAQSAAPRGKLASAHQLGLILTCWNAWAAGTVWDGSVFGAATPMPALRRVAAALAPAAQRPV
;
A
#
# COMPACT_ATOMS: atom_id res chain seq x y z
N MET A 1 -24.63 -37.56 22.19
CA MET A 1 -24.55 -36.59 21.06
C MET A 1 -23.12 -36.57 20.58
N SER A 2 -22.83 -37.24 19.46
CA SER A 2 -21.46 -37.38 18.93
C SER A 2 -20.92 -36.03 18.47
N ARG A 3 -19.72 -35.67 18.93
CA ARG A 3 -18.97 -34.52 18.39
C ARG A 3 -18.72 -34.79 16.91
N PRO A 4 -19.04 -33.86 15.98
CA PRO A 4 -18.62 -34.02 14.59
C PRO A 4 -17.10 -34.03 14.56
N VAL A 5 -16.54 -35.10 14.00
CA VAL A 5 -15.10 -35.24 13.72
C VAL A 5 -14.68 -34.04 12.85
N PRO A 6 -13.52 -33.39 13.10
CA PRO A 6 -13.03 -32.36 12.19
C PRO A 6 -12.86 -32.99 10.79
N SER A 7 -13.46 -32.38 9.77
CA SER A 7 -13.30 -32.82 8.39
C SER A 7 -11.83 -32.82 8.03
N GLU A 8 -11.29 -33.98 7.63
CA GLU A 8 -9.89 -34.12 7.26
C GLU A 8 -9.56 -33.14 6.13
N LEU A 9 -8.62 -32.23 6.38
CA LEU A 9 -8.09 -31.31 5.38
C LEU A 9 -7.14 -32.07 4.48
N THR A 10 -7.62 -32.45 3.30
CA THR A 10 -6.83 -33.18 2.32
C THR A 10 -6.38 -32.24 1.21
N PRO A 11 -5.08 -32.21 0.85
CA PRO A 11 -4.62 -31.49 -0.32
C PRO A 11 -5.17 -32.18 -1.58
N HIS A 12 -5.78 -31.41 -2.47
CA HIS A 12 -6.40 -31.90 -3.68
C HIS A 12 -6.19 -30.91 -4.82
N VAL A 13 -5.76 -31.41 -5.97
CA VAL A 13 -5.56 -30.60 -7.17
C VAL A 13 -6.91 -30.36 -7.84
N ILE A 14 -7.28 -29.10 -7.96
CA ILE A 14 -8.48 -28.66 -8.67
C ILE A 14 -8.09 -28.21 -10.08
N THR A 15 -8.68 -28.87 -11.08
CA THR A 15 -8.55 -28.49 -12.49
C THR A 15 -9.59 -27.41 -12.87
N PRO A 16 -9.39 -26.67 -13.98
CA PRO A 16 -10.40 -25.72 -14.47
C PRO A 16 -11.78 -26.35 -14.70
N VAL A 17 -11.82 -27.56 -15.24
CA VAL A 17 -13.07 -28.32 -15.46
C VAL A 17 -13.77 -28.63 -14.14
N GLU A 18 -13.02 -29.11 -13.15
CA GLU A 18 -13.57 -29.42 -11.83
C GLU A 18 -14.02 -28.16 -11.09
N ALA A 19 -13.26 -27.06 -11.20
CA ALA A 19 -13.64 -25.76 -10.65
C ALA A 19 -14.97 -25.26 -11.23
N GLN A 20 -15.13 -25.34 -12.56
CA GLN A 20 -16.35 -24.93 -13.24
C GLN A 20 -17.55 -25.79 -12.82
N ARG A 21 -17.37 -27.12 -12.75
CA ARG A 21 -18.40 -28.04 -12.27
C ARG A 21 -18.87 -27.68 -10.86
N ARG A 22 -17.94 -27.38 -9.95
CA ARG A 22 -18.25 -27.00 -8.56
C ARG A 22 -18.96 -25.65 -8.46
N LEU A 23 -18.59 -24.68 -9.30
CA LEU A 23 -19.26 -23.38 -9.37
C LEU A 23 -20.71 -23.52 -9.86
N LEU A 24 -20.95 -24.32 -10.90
CA LEU A 24 -22.30 -24.62 -11.40
C LEU A 24 -23.15 -25.29 -10.31
N LEU A 25 -22.62 -26.33 -9.67
CA LEU A 25 -23.28 -27.01 -8.55
C LEU A 25 -23.63 -26.05 -7.41
N THR A 26 -22.80 -25.03 -7.17
CA THR A 26 -23.04 -24.02 -6.14
C THR A 26 -24.20 -23.09 -6.49
N GLN A 27 -24.37 -22.75 -7.77
CA GLN A 27 -25.50 -21.96 -8.26
C GLN A 27 -26.82 -22.75 -8.16
N GLU A 28 -26.78 -24.05 -8.48
CA GLU A 28 -27.96 -24.93 -8.47
C GLU A 28 -28.39 -25.34 -7.07
N ALA A 29 -27.46 -25.62 -6.16
CA ALA A 29 -27.75 -26.21 -4.85
C ALA A 29 -28.35 -25.23 -3.82
N GLY A 30 -28.58 -23.96 -4.18
CA GLY A 30 -29.17 -22.94 -3.29
C GLY A 30 -28.33 -22.61 -2.05
N CYS A 31 -27.09 -23.06 -2.00
CA CYS A 31 -26.17 -22.98 -0.86
C CYS A 31 -25.55 -21.59 -0.80
N ARG A 32 -26.32 -20.55 -0.40
CA ARG A 32 -25.93 -19.11 -0.34
C ARG A 32 -24.41 -18.87 -0.22
N PRO A 33 -23.65 -18.84 -1.33
CA PRO A 33 -22.20 -18.72 -1.27
C PRO A 33 -21.84 -17.26 -0.98
N ASP A 34 -20.59 -17.02 -0.60
CA ASP A 34 -20.07 -15.65 -0.53
C ASP A 34 -20.24 -14.94 -1.90
N PRO A 35 -20.67 -13.66 -1.93
CA PRO A 35 -20.75 -12.90 -3.17
C PRO A 35 -19.40 -12.89 -3.89
N VAL A 36 -19.42 -13.12 -5.20
CA VAL A 36 -18.22 -13.12 -6.03
C VAL A 36 -17.83 -11.68 -6.37
N ASP A 37 -16.58 -11.33 -6.05
CA ASP A 37 -15.90 -10.12 -6.53
C ASP A 37 -15.00 -10.56 -7.70
N VAL A 38 -15.42 -10.24 -8.91
CA VAL A 38 -14.75 -10.67 -10.14
C VAL A 38 -13.33 -10.10 -10.24
N ASP A 39 -13.10 -8.89 -9.74
CA ASP A 39 -11.77 -8.28 -9.77
C ASP A 39 -10.84 -8.93 -8.76
N HIS A 40 -11.36 -9.36 -7.59
CA HIS A 40 -10.59 -10.20 -6.68
C HIS A 40 -10.20 -11.52 -7.32
N ALA A 41 -11.14 -12.20 -7.99
CA ALA A 41 -10.85 -13.46 -8.70
C ALA A 41 -9.79 -13.27 -9.80
N ARG A 42 -9.86 -12.17 -10.58
CA ARG A 42 -8.86 -11.84 -11.61
C ARG A 42 -7.47 -11.57 -11.04
N ARG A 43 -7.37 -10.96 -9.85
CA ARG A 43 -6.07 -10.77 -9.16
C ARG A 43 -5.46 -12.11 -8.78
N LEU A 44 -6.25 -12.98 -8.16
CA LEU A 44 -5.79 -14.33 -7.82
C LEU A 44 -5.42 -15.14 -9.07
N ALA A 45 -6.15 -14.98 -10.17
CA ALA A 45 -5.85 -15.65 -11.43
C ALA A 45 -4.50 -15.20 -12.01
N ARG A 46 -4.19 -13.91 -11.92
CA ARG A 46 -2.87 -13.38 -12.29
C ARG A 46 -1.77 -14.01 -11.43
N ASP A 47 -1.94 -14.01 -10.11
CA ASP A 47 -0.98 -14.63 -9.18
C ASP A 47 -0.75 -16.12 -9.49
N MET A 48 -1.82 -16.85 -9.82
CA MET A 48 -1.74 -18.25 -10.24
C MET A 48 -1.03 -18.44 -11.58
N ALA A 49 -1.23 -17.53 -12.55
CA ALA A 49 -0.63 -17.62 -13.88
C ALA A 49 0.87 -17.25 -13.87
N CYS A 50 1.28 -16.28 -13.04
CA CYS A 50 2.68 -15.86 -12.94
C CYS A 50 3.51 -16.69 -11.95
N GLY A 51 2.91 -17.65 -11.25
CA GLY A 51 3.60 -18.48 -10.26
C GLY A 51 3.82 -17.80 -8.90
N ASP A 52 3.22 -16.63 -8.68
CA ASP A 52 3.23 -15.94 -7.37
C ASP A 52 2.24 -16.55 -6.36
N TRP A 53 1.40 -17.49 -6.79
CA TRP A 53 0.49 -18.21 -5.93
C TRP A 53 1.22 -19.19 -5.00
N ASP A 54 1.01 -19.03 -3.69
CA ASP A 54 1.53 -19.94 -2.67
C ASP A 54 0.64 -21.19 -2.56
N ASP A 55 1.09 -22.31 -3.10
CA ASP A 55 0.40 -23.60 -3.01
C ASP A 55 0.34 -24.14 -1.55
N ALA A 56 1.13 -23.58 -0.62
CA ALA A 56 1.03 -23.85 0.81
C ALA A 56 0.01 -22.96 1.54
N ASN A 57 -0.85 -22.23 0.82
CA ASN A 57 -1.90 -21.39 1.41
C ASN A 57 -2.78 -22.20 2.38
N PRO A 58 -2.77 -21.88 3.69
CA PRO A 58 -3.43 -22.70 4.70
C PRO A 58 -4.95 -22.55 4.70
N VAL A 59 -5.51 -21.69 3.84
CA VAL A 59 -6.95 -21.41 3.84
C VAL A 59 -7.66 -22.41 2.92
N PRO A 60 -8.48 -23.33 3.45
CA PRO A 60 -9.08 -24.39 2.66
C PRO A 60 -10.21 -23.91 1.74
N LEU A 61 -10.49 -24.71 0.71
CA LEU A 61 -11.78 -24.74 0.03
C LEU A 61 -12.77 -25.49 0.92
N VAL A 62 -13.94 -24.92 1.15
CA VAL A 62 -14.95 -25.53 2.01
C VAL A 62 -16.14 -25.95 1.16
N LEU A 63 -16.44 -27.24 1.20
CA LEU A 63 -17.53 -27.86 0.48
C LEU A 63 -18.61 -28.31 1.46
N CYS A 64 -19.86 -28.06 1.09
CA CYS A 64 -21.00 -28.60 1.83
C CYS A 64 -21.16 -30.10 1.57
N SER A 65 -22.07 -30.74 2.31
CA SER A 65 -22.45 -32.15 2.12
C SER A 65 -23.01 -32.47 0.72
N HIS A 66 -23.53 -31.47 -0.02
CA HIS A 66 -23.97 -31.65 -1.41
C HIS A 66 -22.83 -31.44 -2.43
N GLY A 67 -21.62 -31.09 -1.98
CA GLY A 67 -20.47 -30.79 -2.85
C GLY A 67 -20.41 -29.36 -3.38
N ALA A 68 -21.40 -28.51 -3.07
CA ALA A 68 -21.38 -27.08 -3.38
C ALA A 68 -20.36 -26.32 -2.51
N VAL A 69 -19.91 -25.18 -3.00
CA VAL A 69 -18.80 -24.42 -2.43
C VAL A 69 -19.34 -23.38 -1.47
N ILE A 70 -19.00 -23.54 -0.19
CA ILE A 70 -19.32 -22.57 0.87
C ILE A 70 -18.27 -21.47 0.91
N ARG A 71 -16.97 -21.84 0.81
CA ARG A 71 -15.83 -20.90 0.88
C ARG A 71 -14.81 -21.22 -0.20
N GLY A 72 -14.26 -20.16 -0.80
CA GLY A 72 -13.21 -20.26 -1.82
C GLY A 72 -13.73 -20.06 -3.25
N VAL A 73 -14.92 -19.49 -3.40
CA VAL A 73 -15.53 -19.21 -4.70
C VAL A 73 -14.60 -18.38 -5.61
N HIS A 74 -13.93 -17.34 -5.08
CA HIS A 74 -12.95 -16.54 -5.84
C HIS A 74 -11.75 -17.35 -6.32
N ARG A 75 -11.30 -18.36 -5.54
CA ARG A 75 -10.18 -19.22 -5.94
C ARG A 75 -10.60 -20.18 -7.05
N LEU A 76 -11.81 -20.71 -7.01
CA LEU A 76 -12.34 -21.51 -8.10
C LEU A 76 -12.51 -20.68 -9.37
N HIS A 77 -13.06 -19.46 -9.26
CA HIS A 77 -13.09 -18.53 -10.39
C HIS A 77 -11.67 -18.21 -10.89
N ALA A 78 -10.69 -18.06 -10.01
CA ALA A 78 -9.31 -17.80 -10.39
C ALA A 78 -8.67 -18.98 -11.16
N VAL A 79 -8.93 -20.23 -10.76
CA VAL A 79 -8.51 -21.43 -11.50
C VAL A 79 -9.17 -21.48 -12.88
N VAL A 80 -10.45 -21.12 -12.97
CA VAL A 80 -11.16 -21.01 -14.27
C VAL A 80 -10.60 -19.88 -15.12
N ILE A 81 -10.28 -18.72 -14.56
CA ILE A 81 -9.74 -17.58 -15.33
C ILE A 81 -8.30 -17.84 -15.78
N SER A 82 -7.45 -18.36 -14.88
CA SER A 82 -6.03 -18.60 -15.17
C SER A 82 -5.80 -19.83 -16.04
N GLN A 83 -6.75 -20.77 -16.08
CA GLN A 83 -6.60 -22.08 -16.73
C GLN A 83 -5.44 -22.92 -16.16
N VAL A 84 -4.95 -22.60 -14.96
CA VAL A 84 -3.86 -23.32 -14.29
C VAL A 84 -4.42 -24.18 -13.15
N PRO A 85 -4.24 -25.52 -13.16
CA PRO A 85 -4.59 -26.38 -12.04
C PRO A 85 -3.82 -26.00 -10.77
N ARG A 86 -4.49 -26.01 -9.61
CA ARG A 86 -3.87 -25.65 -8.32
C ARG A 86 -4.28 -26.60 -7.21
N ALA A 87 -3.35 -26.85 -6.29
CA ALA A 87 -3.60 -27.64 -5.09
C ALA A 87 -4.27 -26.79 -4.01
N PHE A 88 -5.32 -27.32 -3.41
CA PHE A 88 -5.99 -26.69 -2.26
C PHE A 88 -6.22 -27.71 -1.16
N LEU A 89 -6.14 -27.27 0.09
CA LEU A 89 -6.73 -28.02 1.19
C LEU A 89 -8.25 -28.00 1.05
N ILE A 90 -8.90 -29.15 1.13
CA ILE A 90 -10.36 -29.25 1.01
C ILE A 90 -10.96 -29.75 2.33
N ALA A 91 -11.89 -28.97 2.88
CA ALA A 91 -12.80 -29.41 3.92
C ALA A 91 -14.11 -29.88 3.27
N ARG A 92 -14.47 -31.15 3.47
CA ARG A 92 -15.69 -31.76 2.93
C ARG A 92 -16.78 -31.89 3.99
N ASP A 93 -18.01 -32.14 3.53
CA ASP A 93 -19.17 -32.47 4.37
C ASP A 93 -19.48 -31.45 5.46
N VAL A 94 -19.19 -30.17 5.19
CA VAL A 94 -19.49 -29.10 6.14
C VAL A 94 -21.00 -28.84 6.14
N PRO A 95 -21.68 -28.89 7.31
CA PRO A 95 -23.12 -28.66 7.36
C PRO A 95 -23.50 -27.26 6.88
N HIS A 96 -24.59 -27.14 6.10
CA HIS A 96 -25.07 -25.87 5.52
C HIS A 96 -25.33 -24.75 6.54
N HIS A 97 -25.68 -25.13 7.77
CA HIS A 97 -25.96 -24.19 8.86
C HIS A 97 -24.69 -23.63 9.51
N VAL A 98 -23.50 -24.17 9.19
CA VAL A 98 -22.21 -23.58 9.54
C VAL A 98 -22.05 -22.33 8.69
N ARG A 99 -22.81 -21.31 9.06
CA ARG A 99 -22.75 -19.98 8.49
C ARG A 99 -21.36 -19.46 8.76
N HIS A 100 -20.73 -18.93 7.72
CA HIS A 100 -19.52 -18.16 7.83
C HIS A 100 -19.67 -17.14 8.96
N VAL A 101 -18.97 -17.33 10.09
CA VAL A 101 -18.70 -16.21 11.00
C VAL A 101 -17.79 -15.27 10.19
N PRO A 102 -18.21 -14.04 9.89
CA PRO A 102 -17.34 -13.04 9.28
C PRO A 102 -16.29 -12.62 10.33
N GLY A 103 -15.30 -13.49 10.54
CA GLY A 103 -14.34 -13.39 11.63
C GLY A 103 -12.90 -13.24 11.15
N SER A 104 -12.54 -13.82 10.01
CA SER A 104 -11.30 -13.42 9.34
C SER A 104 -11.60 -12.19 8.51
N LYS A 105 -11.62 -11.00 9.14
CA LYS A 105 -11.43 -9.74 8.43
C LYS A 105 -10.32 -9.96 7.41
N ALA A 106 -10.51 -9.51 6.16
CA ALA A 106 -9.41 -9.47 5.20
C ALA A 106 -8.18 -8.93 5.93
N ARG A 107 -7.11 -9.73 6.04
CA ARG A 107 -5.88 -9.29 6.73
C ARG A 107 -5.52 -7.99 6.03
N THR A 108 -5.65 -6.86 6.70
CA THR A 108 -5.39 -5.57 6.06
C THR A 108 -3.94 -5.56 5.59
N ALA A 109 -3.57 -4.68 4.66
CA ALA A 109 -2.16 -4.55 4.27
C ALA A 109 -1.27 -4.34 5.51
N ALA A 110 -1.79 -3.65 6.54
CA ALA A 110 -1.16 -3.50 7.84
C ALA A 110 -0.96 -4.84 8.59
N ASP A 111 -1.96 -5.72 8.62
CA ASP A 111 -1.84 -7.05 9.24
C ASP A 111 -0.86 -7.94 8.47
N ALA A 112 -0.89 -7.86 7.14
CA ALA A 112 -0.03 -8.62 6.25
C ALA A 112 1.45 -8.22 6.43
N ILE A 113 1.75 -6.91 6.52
CA ILE A 113 3.13 -6.49 6.81
C ILE A 113 3.52 -6.72 8.28
N GLY A 114 2.55 -6.73 9.19
CA GLY A 114 2.77 -7.10 10.59
C GLY A 114 3.28 -8.54 10.73
N ALA A 115 2.76 -9.46 9.91
CA ALA A 115 3.18 -10.85 9.88
C ALA A 115 4.64 -11.06 9.44
N ILE A 116 5.26 -10.11 8.73
CA ILE A 116 6.66 -10.16 8.30
C ILE A 116 7.60 -9.36 9.21
N GLY A 117 7.13 -8.91 10.38
CA GLY A 117 7.97 -8.27 11.40
C GLY A 117 7.85 -6.75 11.50
N VAL A 118 6.98 -6.08 10.74
CA VAL A 118 6.73 -4.63 10.92
C VAL A 118 5.91 -4.42 12.19
N VAL A 119 6.56 -3.98 13.27
CA VAL A 119 5.91 -3.89 14.59
C VAL A 119 5.02 -2.66 14.76
N SER A 120 5.41 -1.50 14.22
CA SER A 120 4.78 -0.20 14.42
C SER A 120 4.37 0.47 13.11
N HIS A 121 3.42 1.42 13.17
CA HIS A 121 3.02 2.26 12.03
C HIS A 121 2.66 1.46 10.76
N ARG A 122 1.98 0.33 10.94
CA ARG A 122 1.78 -0.65 9.87
C ARG A 122 0.88 -0.13 8.76
N LYS A 123 -0.16 0.63 9.10
CA LYS A 123 -1.10 1.21 8.12
C LYS A 123 -0.39 2.25 7.27
N GLU A 124 0.42 3.09 7.92
CA GLU A 124 1.18 4.16 7.29
C GLU A 124 2.28 3.59 6.40
N THR A 125 2.98 2.56 6.86
CA THR A 125 4.00 1.84 6.09
C THR A 125 3.41 1.20 4.84
N ALA A 126 2.27 0.49 4.97
CA ALA A 126 1.61 -0.13 3.83
C ALA A 126 1.21 0.91 2.75
N ALA A 127 0.62 2.04 3.17
CA ALA A 127 0.24 3.11 2.25
C ALA A 127 1.47 3.81 1.62
N ALA A 128 2.54 4.01 2.40
CA ALA A 128 3.77 4.63 1.89
C ALA A 128 4.49 3.74 0.87
N VAL A 129 4.49 2.41 1.04
CA VAL A 129 5.03 1.46 0.04
C VAL A 129 4.35 1.67 -1.31
N GLN A 130 3.03 1.85 -1.33
CA GLN A 130 2.26 2.09 -2.55
C GLN A 130 2.64 3.43 -3.20
N LEU A 131 2.72 4.50 -2.41
CA LEU A 131 3.12 5.82 -2.90
C LEU A 131 4.54 5.82 -3.49
N VAL A 132 5.49 5.19 -2.81
CA VAL A 132 6.88 5.06 -3.28
C VAL A 132 6.95 4.19 -4.53
N HIS A 133 6.15 3.13 -4.61
CA HIS A 133 6.08 2.30 -5.80
C HIS A 133 5.59 3.09 -7.02
N LEU A 134 4.45 3.78 -6.88
CA LEU A 134 3.90 4.61 -7.95
C LEU A 134 4.83 5.75 -8.33
N TYR A 135 5.56 6.32 -7.37
CA TYR A 135 6.61 7.29 -7.67
C TYR A 135 7.72 6.71 -8.55
N ASP A 136 8.13 5.47 -8.30
CA ASP A 136 9.22 4.84 -9.05
C ASP A 136 8.80 4.33 -10.43
N THR A 137 7.52 3.97 -10.61
CA THR A 137 7.05 3.31 -11.84
C THR A 137 6.17 4.20 -12.71
N GLU A 138 5.43 5.14 -12.13
CA GLU A 138 4.29 5.81 -12.79
C GLU A 138 4.34 7.34 -12.68
N ARG A 139 5.42 7.91 -12.11
CA ARG A 139 5.58 9.37 -11.93
C ARG A 139 5.42 10.17 -13.22
N ASP A 140 6.05 9.70 -14.29
CA ASP A 140 6.14 10.43 -15.57
C ASP A 140 4.99 10.07 -16.52
N THR A 141 4.23 9.02 -16.22
CA THR A 141 3.19 8.46 -17.09
C THR A 141 1.78 8.88 -16.67
N LEU A 142 1.56 9.12 -15.38
CA LEU A 142 0.23 9.38 -14.82
C LEU A 142 0.21 10.63 -13.94
N PRO A 143 -0.90 11.41 -13.98
CA PRO A 143 -1.12 12.44 -12.98
C PRO A 143 -1.29 11.79 -11.60
N TRP A 144 -0.88 12.50 -10.54
CA TRP A 144 -0.97 11.96 -9.18
C TRP A 144 -2.41 11.66 -8.75
N THR A 145 -3.41 12.33 -9.33
CA THR A 145 -4.84 12.07 -9.08
C THR A 145 -5.23 10.65 -9.48
N ALA A 146 -4.66 10.11 -10.55
CA ALA A 146 -4.93 8.73 -10.97
C ALA A 146 -4.38 7.67 -10.00
N TRP A 147 -3.49 8.05 -9.08
CA TRP A 147 -2.89 7.12 -8.12
C TRP A 147 -3.91 6.60 -7.11
N GLU A 148 -4.98 7.35 -6.82
CA GLU A 148 -6.03 6.93 -5.88
C GLU A 148 -6.85 5.73 -6.38
N HIS A 149 -6.88 5.53 -7.71
CA HIS A 149 -7.57 4.42 -8.34
C HIS A 149 -6.66 3.18 -8.52
N ARG A 150 -5.38 3.26 -8.13
CA ARG A 150 -4.46 2.13 -8.18
C ARG A 150 -4.71 1.20 -6.99
N VAL A 151 -5.12 -0.03 -7.31
CA VAL A 151 -5.42 -1.06 -6.31
C VAL A 151 -4.22 -1.97 -6.11
N PHE A 152 -3.69 -1.98 -4.90
CA PHE A 152 -2.62 -2.88 -4.48
C PHE A 152 -3.17 -4.00 -3.62
N THR A 153 -2.73 -5.23 -3.88
CA THR A 153 -3.07 -6.34 -2.97
C THR A 153 -2.20 -6.32 -1.72
N ASN A 154 -2.65 -7.01 -0.66
CA ASN A 154 -1.85 -7.17 0.54
C ASN A 154 -0.56 -7.98 0.26
N ALA A 155 -0.66 -9.02 -0.57
CA ALA A 155 0.49 -9.82 -0.99
C ALA A 155 1.49 -9.00 -1.81
N GLU A 156 1.00 -8.17 -2.73
CA GLU A 156 1.82 -7.24 -3.49
C GLU A 156 2.51 -6.21 -2.60
N THR A 157 1.78 -5.61 -1.64
CA THR A 157 2.36 -4.66 -0.68
C THR A 157 3.47 -5.31 0.14
N VAL A 158 3.25 -6.54 0.62
CA VAL A 158 4.26 -7.33 1.34
C VAL A 158 5.48 -7.63 0.46
N ARG A 159 5.25 -8.07 -0.78
CA ARG A 159 6.32 -8.38 -1.74
C ARG A 159 7.15 -7.13 -2.04
N LEU A 160 6.52 -6.01 -2.34
CA LEU A 160 7.18 -4.72 -2.59
C LEU A 160 8.03 -4.28 -1.40
N LEU A 161 7.47 -4.36 -0.18
CA LEU A 161 8.21 -4.00 1.02
C LEU A 161 9.43 -4.91 1.24
N ARG A 162 9.30 -6.23 1.05
CA ARG A 162 10.41 -7.17 1.27
C ARG A 162 11.52 -7.08 0.22
N THR A 163 11.15 -6.85 -1.04
CA THR A 163 12.07 -7.03 -2.17
C THR A 163 12.62 -5.71 -2.70
N ARG A 164 11.80 -4.67 -2.75
CA ARG A 164 12.15 -3.40 -3.40
C ARG A 164 12.35 -2.26 -2.42
N TYR A 165 11.63 -2.26 -1.31
CA TYR A 165 11.64 -1.18 -0.31
C TYR A 165 11.96 -1.65 1.12
N PRO A 166 12.92 -2.57 1.34
CA PRO A 166 13.16 -3.15 2.68
C PRO A 166 13.56 -2.10 3.73
N ASP A 167 14.18 -1.01 3.30
CA ASP A 167 14.66 0.07 4.18
C ASP A 167 13.60 1.14 4.48
N LEU A 168 12.42 1.11 3.85
CA LEU A 168 11.37 2.12 4.05
C LEU A 168 10.97 2.30 5.52
N PRO A 169 10.84 1.25 6.35
CA PRO A 169 10.56 1.39 7.77
C PRO A 169 11.62 2.18 8.55
N ARG A 170 12.87 2.29 8.07
CA ARG A 170 13.92 3.10 8.72
C ARG A 170 13.61 4.59 8.69
N SER A 171 12.74 5.04 7.78
CA SER A 171 12.30 6.44 7.68
C SER A 171 11.15 6.80 8.63
N VAL A 172 10.65 5.86 9.43
CA VAL A 172 9.56 6.09 10.40
C VAL A 172 9.84 7.21 11.41
N PRO A 173 11.05 7.34 12.02
CA PRO A 173 11.34 8.45 12.92
C PRO A 173 11.20 9.82 12.25
N ALA A 174 11.69 9.95 11.01
CA ALA A 174 11.54 11.18 10.22
C ALA A 174 10.08 11.46 9.88
N MET A 175 9.29 10.43 9.54
CA MET A 175 7.84 10.58 9.34
C MET A 175 7.16 11.12 10.59
N THR A 176 7.44 10.58 11.78
CA THR A 176 6.81 11.02 13.02
C THR A 176 7.13 12.50 13.31
N ALA A 177 8.39 12.90 13.10
CA ALA A 177 8.81 14.28 13.27
C ALA A 177 8.15 15.22 12.26
N LEU A 178 8.15 14.86 10.97
CA LEU A 178 7.51 15.63 9.90
C LEU A 178 5.99 15.75 10.10
N ARG A 179 5.32 14.67 10.51
CA ARG A 179 3.89 14.70 10.84
C ARG A 179 3.61 15.70 11.96
N SER A 180 4.46 15.73 12.99
CA SER A 180 4.29 16.64 14.12
C SER A 180 4.54 18.10 13.73
N GLY A 181 5.59 18.38 12.95
CA GLY A 181 5.95 19.73 12.52
C GLY A 181 5.04 20.26 11.41
N LEU A 182 4.94 19.53 10.29
CA LEU A 182 4.26 19.98 9.07
C LEU A 182 2.75 19.68 9.06
N ARG A 183 2.27 18.82 9.97
CA ARG A 183 0.87 18.32 10.00
C ARG A 183 0.41 17.60 8.72
N SER A 184 1.35 17.04 7.97
CA SER A 184 1.08 16.20 6.80
C SER A 184 0.53 14.83 7.18
N THR A 185 -0.05 14.11 6.21
CA THR A 185 -0.47 12.72 6.44
C THR A 185 0.75 11.83 6.66
N PRO A 186 0.68 10.87 7.60
CA PRO A 186 1.80 9.98 7.85
C PRO A 186 2.31 9.22 6.61
N PRO A 187 1.47 8.72 5.68
CA PRO A 187 1.96 8.07 4.46
C PRO A 187 2.76 9.02 3.56
N ALA A 188 2.29 10.26 3.39
CA ALA A 188 3.00 11.27 2.59
C ALA A 188 4.35 11.62 3.23
N ALA A 189 4.36 11.87 4.54
CA ALA A 189 5.59 12.14 5.29
C ALA A 189 6.59 10.98 5.22
N LEU A 190 6.14 9.72 5.33
CA LEU A 190 7.00 8.55 5.23
C LEU A 190 7.58 8.37 3.82
N ALA A 191 6.74 8.49 2.79
CA ALA A 191 7.19 8.41 1.40
C ALA A 191 8.18 9.53 1.08
N ALA A 192 7.90 10.78 1.48
CA ALA A 192 8.81 11.91 1.28
C ALA A 192 10.14 11.70 2.01
N ALA A 193 10.10 11.31 3.28
CA ALA A 193 11.31 11.04 4.07
C ALA A 193 12.20 9.98 3.41
N TYR A 194 11.59 8.87 2.96
CA TYR A 194 12.30 7.81 2.27
C TYR A 194 12.90 8.27 0.93
N LEU A 195 12.09 8.90 0.07
CA LEU A 195 12.50 9.31 -1.26
C LEU A 195 13.60 10.39 -1.24
N ILE A 196 13.47 11.40 -0.39
CA ILE A 196 14.46 12.49 -0.25
C ILE A 196 15.78 11.96 0.34
N THR A 197 15.70 11.11 1.38
CA THR A 197 16.90 10.48 1.94
C THR A 197 17.62 9.64 0.89
N ARG A 198 16.87 8.84 0.12
CA ARG A 198 17.40 8.03 -0.98
C ARG A 198 18.04 8.90 -2.08
N ALA A 199 17.45 10.05 -2.41
CA ALA A 199 17.98 10.97 -3.43
C ALA A 199 19.24 11.74 -2.96
N SER A 200 19.44 11.89 -1.65
CA SER A 200 20.52 12.71 -1.07
C SER A 200 21.84 11.96 -0.85
N SER A 201 21.90 10.64 -1.08
CA SER A 201 23.16 9.85 -1.06
C SER A 201 24.08 10.14 0.13
N ALA A 202 23.55 10.09 1.35
CA ALA A 202 24.24 10.40 2.63
C ALA A 202 24.65 11.88 2.85
N SER A 203 24.27 12.80 1.97
CA SER A 203 24.39 14.24 2.22
C SER A 203 23.57 14.65 3.47
N PRO A 204 24.09 15.58 4.30
CA PRO A 204 23.32 16.14 5.41
C PRO A 204 22.12 16.96 4.95
N ALA A 205 22.01 17.25 3.65
CA ALA A 205 20.93 18.06 3.06
C ALA A 205 19.52 17.55 3.41
N ALA A 206 19.29 16.24 3.38
CA ALA A 206 17.99 15.68 3.76
C ALA A 206 17.65 16.00 5.23
N ALA A 207 18.63 15.85 6.12
CA ALA A 207 18.44 16.13 7.55
C ALA A 207 18.19 17.63 7.80
N ASP A 208 18.96 18.51 7.15
CA ASP A 208 18.77 19.97 7.23
C ASP A 208 17.38 20.38 6.70
N PHE A 209 16.99 19.86 5.54
CA PHE A 209 15.67 20.11 5.00
C PHE A 209 14.54 19.69 5.96
N PHE A 210 14.61 18.47 6.50
CA PHE A 210 13.61 18.01 7.47
C PHE A 210 13.61 18.84 8.74
N GLN A 211 14.78 19.20 9.27
CA GLN A 211 14.89 20.06 10.45
C GLN A 211 14.22 21.42 10.21
N GLY A 212 14.46 22.05 9.05
CA GLY A 212 13.78 23.30 8.70
C GLY A 212 12.26 23.16 8.57
N LEU A 213 11.76 22.04 8.02
CA LEU A 213 10.31 21.77 7.98
C LEU A 213 9.70 21.53 9.37
N ILE A 214 10.46 20.98 10.31
CA ILE A 214 10.00 20.68 11.68
C ILE A 214 10.08 21.95 12.55
N PHE A 215 11.14 22.75 12.40
CA PHE A 215 11.42 23.94 13.19
C PHE A 215 11.48 25.19 12.31
N THR A 216 10.31 25.74 12.03
CA THR A 216 10.14 26.95 11.20
C THR A 216 10.58 28.29 11.79
N PRO A 217 10.64 28.53 13.13
CA PRO A 217 10.97 29.86 13.66
C PRO A 217 12.38 30.38 13.33
N ARG A 218 13.25 29.56 12.71
CA ARG A 218 14.62 29.91 12.32
C ARG A 218 14.80 30.09 10.81
N LEU A 219 13.72 30.10 10.05
CA LEU A 219 13.78 30.22 8.60
C LEU A 219 13.71 31.67 8.18
N GLU A 220 14.59 32.05 7.25
CA GLU A 220 14.58 33.37 6.63
C GLU A 220 13.32 33.57 5.78
N PRO A 221 12.83 34.81 5.63
CA PRO A 221 11.74 35.11 4.71
C PRO A 221 12.05 34.62 3.29
N GLY A 222 11.11 33.88 2.69
CA GLY A 222 11.28 33.29 1.35
C GLY A 222 11.95 31.91 1.33
N ASP A 223 12.25 31.30 2.48
CA ASP A 223 12.64 29.90 2.54
C ASP A 223 11.45 28.98 2.16
N PRO A 224 11.60 28.14 1.13
CA PRO A 224 10.58 27.17 0.70
C PRO A 224 9.92 26.35 1.81
N ARG A 225 10.68 26.02 2.86
CA ARG A 225 10.22 25.20 3.98
C ARG A 225 9.21 25.98 4.84
N GLY A 226 9.45 27.28 5.03
CA GLY A 226 8.55 28.18 5.77
C GLY A 226 7.25 28.39 5.03
N ASP A 227 7.33 28.62 3.71
CA ASP A 227 6.16 28.82 2.86
C ASP A 227 5.27 27.58 2.79
N LEU A 228 5.86 26.38 2.66
CA LEU A 228 5.12 25.11 2.70
C LEU A 228 4.40 24.94 4.04
N HIS A 229 5.06 25.25 5.16
CA HIS A 229 4.46 25.14 6.49
C HIS A 229 3.29 26.12 6.67
N ALA A 230 3.42 27.36 6.19
CA ALA A 230 2.33 28.33 6.19
C ALA A 230 1.13 27.83 5.36
N TRP A 231 1.39 27.23 4.20
CA TRP A 231 0.35 26.66 3.34
C TRP A 231 -0.41 25.51 4.02
N PHE A 232 0.28 24.56 4.64
CA PHE A 232 -0.36 23.47 5.39
C PHE A 232 -1.17 24.00 6.57
N SER A 233 -0.66 25.01 7.27
CA SER A 233 -1.35 25.65 8.39
C SER A 233 -2.66 26.31 7.93
N ALA A 234 -2.63 27.07 6.84
CA ALA A 234 -3.80 27.70 6.24
C ALA A 234 -4.87 26.68 5.80
N GLN A 235 -4.44 25.56 5.18
CA GLN A 235 -5.37 24.50 4.76
C GLN A 235 -5.99 23.74 5.92
N SER A 236 -5.27 23.55 7.03
CA SER A 236 -5.84 22.90 8.21
C SER A 236 -6.93 23.71 8.92
N ALA A 237 -7.04 25.02 8.63
CA ALA A 237 -8.12 25.89 9.11
C ALA A 237 -9.37 25.89 8.20
N ALA A 238 -9.28 25.35 6.97
CA ALA A 238 -10.37 25.35 6.01
C ALA A 238 -11.37 24.20 6.24
N PRO A 239 -12.69 24.41 6.10
CA PRO A 239 -13.71 23.37 6.32
C PRO A 239 -13.81 22.29 5.23
N ARG A 240 -12.86 22.19 4.30
CA ARG A 240 -12.87 21.20 3.20
C ARG A 240 -11.95 20.02 3.51
N GLY A 241 -12.40 18.83 3.09
CA GLY A 241 -11.84 17.52 3.46
C GLY A 241 -10.32 17.38 3.34
N LYS A 242 -9.78 16.42 4.11
CA LYS A 242 -8.34 16.13 4.19
C LYS A 242 -7.74 15.94 2.79
N LEU A 243 -6.68 16.70 2.49
CA LEU A 243 -5.90 16.57 1.26
C LEU A 243 -5.38 15.13 1.09
N ALA A 244 -5.47 14.59 -0.13
CA ALA A 244 -4.97 13.27 -0.46
C ALA A 244 -3.45 13.14 -0.19
N SER A 245 -3.01 11.96 0.28
CA SER A 245 -1.60 11.74 0.62
C SER A 245 -0.66 11.91 -0.58
N ALA A 246 -1.10 11.54 -1.79
CA ALA A 246 -0.32 11.76 -3.02
C ALA A 246 -0.12 13.26 -3.31
N HIS A 247 -1.16 14.08 -3.10
CA HIS A 247 -1.05 15.53 -3.26
C HIS A 247 -0.04 16.12 -2.27
N GLN A 248 -0.16 15.75 -0.99
CA GLN A 248 0.76 16.22 0.04
C GLN A 248 2.21 15.78 -0.20
N LEU A 249 2.41 14.55 -0.69
CA LEU A 249 3.72 14.07 -1.12
C LEU A 249 4.30 15.00 -2.19
N GLY A 250 3.55 15.27 -3.27
CA GLY A 250 4.05 16.13 -4.34
C GLY A 250 4.37 17.55 -3.90
N LEU A 251 3.59 18.15 -3.01
CA LEU A 251 3.91 19.46 -2.43
C LEU A 251 5.24 19.44 -1.65
N ILE A 252 5.48 18.40 -0.84
CA ILE A 252 6.74 18.24 -0.10
C ILE A 252 7.91 18.06 -1.07
N LEU A 253 7.75 17.28 -2.14
CA LEU A 253 8.80 17.06 -3.14
C LEU A 253 9.09 18.33 -3.97
N THR A 254 8.08 19.13 -4.31
CA THR A 254 8.24 20.43 -4.97
C THR A 254 8.98 21.41 -4.06
N CYS A 255 8.65 21.44 -2.76
CA CYS A 255 9.37 22.23 -1.77
C CYS A 255 10.83 21.81 -1.63
N TRP A 256 11.12 20.49 -1.58
CA TRP A 256 12.49 19.98 -1.61
C TRP A 256 13.25 20.47 -2.84
N ASN A 257 12.63 20.38 -4.02
CA ASN A 257 13.28 20.80 -5.26
C ASN A 257 13.61 22.29 -5.28
N ALA A 258 12.69 23.14 -4.78
CA ALA A 258 12.91 24.58 -4.66
C ALA A 258 14.04 24.89 -3.66
N TRP A 259 14.00 24.28 -2.47
CA TRP A 259 15.02 24.45 -1.44
C TRP A 259 16.40 24.00 -1.93
N ALA A 260 16.50 22.82 -2.54
CA ALA A 260 17.72 22.29 -3.13
C ALA A 260 18.24 23.13 -4.31
N ALA A 261 17.37 23.93 -4.94
CA ALA A 261 17.73 24.85 -6.00
C ALA A 261 18.13 26.25 -5.51
N GLY A 262 17.88 26.57 -4.24
CA GLY A 262 17.97 27.96 -3.74
C GLY A 262 16.92 28.88 -4.39
N THR A 263 15.78 28.35 -4.83
CA THR A 263 14.68 29.12 -5.41
C THR A 263 13.50 29.20 -4.45
N VAL A 264 12.61 30.17 -4.66
CA VAL A 264 11.36 30.27 -3.92
C VAL A 264 10.41 29.11 -4.24
N TRP A 265 9.55 28.74 -3.29
CA TRP A 265 8.52 27.74 -3.50
C TRP A 265 7.21 28.42 -3.89
N ASP A 266 6.78 28.18 -5.13
CA ASP A 266 5.44 28.55 -5.56
C ASP A 266 4.52 27.32 -5.47
N GLY A 267 3.75 27.24 -4.38
CA GLY A 267 2.82 26.16 -4.13
C GLY A 267 1.73 26.00 -5.19
N SER A 268 1.54 26.98 -6.08
CA SER A 268 0.58 26.89 -7.19
C SER A 268 1.02 25.95 -8.32
N VAL A 269 2.31 25.59 -8.37
CA VAL A 269 2.91 24.81 -9.48
C VAL A 269 2.47 23.34 -9.47
N PHE A 270 2.02 22.80 -8.33
CA PHE A 270 1.62 21.40 -8.22
C PHE A 270 0.08 21.26 -8.11
N GLY A 271 -0.58 21.16 -9.26
CA GLY A 271 -2.03 21.03 -9.39
C GLY A 271 -2.49 19.60 -9.70
N ALA A 272 -3.82 19.41 -9.83
CA ALA A 272 -4.45 18.10 -10.05
C ALA A 272 -4.04 17.37 -11.35
N ALA A 273 -3.62 18.13 -12.36
CA ALA A 273 -3.17 17.61 -13.66
C ALA A 273 -1.65 17.45 -13.75
N THR A 274 -0.90 17.89 -12.74
CA THR A 274 0.57 17.87 -12.78
C THR A 274 1.07 16.45 -12.49
N PRO A 275 2.03 15.90 -13.27
CA PRO A 275 2.71 14.66 -12.88
C PRO A 275 3.50 14.87 -11.58
N MET A 276 3.78 13.78 -10.88
CA MET A 276 4.51 13.87 -9.61
C MET A 276 5.95 14.39 -9.88
N PRO A 277 6.49 15.34 -9.10
CA PRO A 277 7.77 15.98 -9.44
C PRO A 277 8.95 15.01 -9.33
N ALA A 278 9.84 15.07 -10.32
CA ALA A 278 11.11 14.36 -10.25
C ALA A 278 12.00 14.98 -9.15
N LEU A 279 12.59 14.14 -8.32
CA LEU A 279 13.43 14.57 -7.20
C LEU A 279 14.78 15.06 -7.69
N ARG A 280 15.14 16.30 -7.34
CA ARG A 280 16.48 16.83 -7.54
C ARG A 280 17.45 16.12 -6.59
N ARG A 281 18.54 15.59 -7.15
CA ARG A 281 19.65 15.02 -6.38
C ARG A 281 20.56 16.14 -5.91
N VAL A 282 20.93 16.12 -4.64
CA VAL A 282 21.93 17.02 -4.07
C VAL A 282 23.20 16.22 -3.84
N ALA A 283 24.27 16.57 -4.54
CA ALA A 283 25.59 15.98 -4.30
C ALA A 283 26.12 16.47 -2.94
N ALA A 284 26.95 15.65 -2.27
CA ALA A 284 27.51 15.96 -0.95
C ALA A 284 28.31 17.29 -0.88
N ALA A 285 28.66 17.89 -2.03
CA ALA A 285 29.48 19.10 -2.12
C ALA A 285 28.69 20.43 -2.08
N LEU A 286 27.35 20.40 -2.00
CA LEU A 286 26.51 21.61 -1.96
C LEU A 286 25.56 21.56 -0.75
N ALA A 287 26.11 21.44 0.46
CA ALA A 287 25.43 22.03 1.60
C ALA A 287 25.68 23.54 1.51
N PRO A 288 24.65 24.40 1.42
CA PRO A 288 24.87 25.84 1.51
C PRO A 288 25.62 26.10 2.81
N ALA A 289 26.69 26.88 2.73
CA ALA A 289 27.53 27.20 3.87
C ALA A 289 26.65 27.72 5.00
N ALA A 290 26.48 26.92 6.05
CA ALA A 290 25.93 27.38 7.31
C ALA A 290 26.78 28.60 7.70
N GLN A 291 26.18 29.79 7.61
CA GLN A 291 26.87 31.03 7.94
C GLN A 291 27.35 30.91 9.38
N ARG A 292 28.68 30.97 9.54
CA ARG A 292 29.35 30.97 10.84
C ARG A 292 28.85 32.18 11.64
N PRO A 293 28.52 32.02 12.93
CA PRO A 293 28.22 33.16 13.78
C PRO A 293 29.49 34.01 13.94
N VAL A 294 29.31 35.33 13.78
CA VAL A 294 30.24 36.37 14.24
C VAL A 294 30.05 36.55 15.73
#